data_AF-A0A5Q3LCK4-F1
#
_entry.id   AF-A0A5Q3LCK4-F1
#
_cell.length_a   1.000
_cell.length_b   1.000
_cell.length_c   1.000
_cell.angle_alpha   90.00
_cell.angle_beta   90.00
_cell.angle_gamma   90.00
#
_symmetry.space_group_name_H-M   'P 1'
#
loop_
_entity.id
_entity.type
_entity.pdbx_description
1 polymer ?
#
loop_
_entity_poly.entity_id
_entity_poly.type
_entity_poly.pdbx_seq_one_letter_code
_entity_poly.pdbx_strand_id
1 'polypeptide(L)'
;MTQNSEKEAFDPYHKWLGIRNCPKPPNHYRLLGLEPFEDDLEVIAEAADRQMGHIRTHQSGKYAELSQKLLNELARAKICLLNPKRRSAYDEKLKETLEVEKQGTDAYLEALPLTATDRESVEAPNRSMLSTSPRLTSSEMEEDFEGRTRRPSPLTIQLTVTQGPDEGASYRCSRRKSFTVGRSEQADFSLPEDLTLSRVQFTIRVNPPVCILRHMSDRKTTQLNEELVSEAVLKDGDIIQAGQQTVIRVEISQLLPS
;
A
#
# COMPACT_ATOMS: atom_id res chain seq x y z
N MET A 1 32.50 -1.25 -5.85
CA MET A 1 31.24 -0.49 -6.02
C MET A 1 30.09 -1.45 -5.75
N THR A 2 29.72 -1.63 -4.48
CA THR A 2 28.71 -2.62 -4.06
C THR A 2 28.12 -2.16 -2.72
N GLN A 3 27.13 -1.25 -2.74
CA GLN A 3 26.44 -0.80 -1.52
C GLN A 3 24.90 -0.69 -1.67
N ASN A 4 24.28 -1.34 -2.67
CA ASN A 4 22.84 -1.18 -2.92
C ASN A 4 21.94 -2.34 -2.43
N SER A 5 22.49 -3.50 -2.04
CA SER A 5 21.67 -4.67 -1.66
C SER A 5 21.43 -4.85 -0.15
N GLU A 6 22.14 -4.16 0.75
CA GLU A 6 21.89 -4.24 2.21
C GLU A 6 20.83 -3.25 2.71
N LYS A 7 20.52 -2.19 1.95
CA LYS A 7 19.46 -1.22 2.28
C LYS A 7 18.05 -1.81 2.18
N GLU A 8 17.88 -2.95 1.50
CA GLU A 8 16.59 -3.65 1.40
C GLU A 8 16.25 -4.47 2.66
N ALA A 9 17.24 -4.87 3.47
CA ALA A 9 17.01 -5.69 4.66
C ALA A 9 16.72 -4.88 5.95
N PHE A 10 17.11 -3.60 6.00
CA PHE A 10 16.87 -2.74 7.16
C PHE A 10 15.70 -1.79 6.89
N ASP A 11 14.51 -2.18 7.36
CA ASP A 11 13.33 -1.32 7.31
C ASP A 11 13.33 -0.37 8.53
N PRO A 12 13.63 0.93 8.35
CA PRO A 12 13.68 1.89 9.46
C PRO A 12 12.31 2.11 10.12
N TYR A 13 11.21 1.96 9.37
CA TYR A 13 9.85 2.10 9.92
C TYR A 13 9.52 0.95 10.87
N HIS A 14 9.94 -0.27 10.54
CA HIS A 14 9.74 -1.43 11.40
C HIS A 14 10.69 -1.42 12.60
N LYS A 15 11.98 -1.12 12.38
CA LYS A 15 13.02 -1.23 13.41
C LYS A 15 13.01 -0.09 14.42
N TRP A 16 12.72 1.14 14.00
CA TRP A 16 12.74 2.31 14.90
C TRP A 16 11.34 2.78 15.30
N LEU A 17 10.38 2.79 14.36
CA LEU A 17 9.02 3.27 14.66
C LEU A 17 8.06 2.14 15.07
N GLY A 18 8.49 0.87 15.04
CA GLY A 18 7.67 -0.27 15.44
C GLY A 18 6.46 -0.52 14.54
N ILE A 19 6.41 0.09 13.35
CA ILE A 19 5.28 0.00 12.43
C ILE A 19 5.35 -1.35 11.71
N ARG A 20 4.60 -2.35 12.20
CA ARG A 20 4.50 -3.69 11.62
C ARG A 20 3.38 -3.75 10.57
N ASN A 21 3.66 -4.32 9.40
CA ASN A 21 2.67 -4.64 8.34
C ASN A 21 1.71 -3.50 7.96
N CYS A 22 2.13 -2.24 8.11
CA CYS A 22 1.30 -1.10 7.72
C CYS A 22 1.33 -0.92 6.20
N PRO A 23 0.22 -0.47 5.59
CA PRO A 23 0.24 0.05 4.24
C PRO A 23 1.39 1.05 4.05
N LYS A 24 2.45 0.67 3.31
CA LYS A 24 3.49 1.62 2.94
C LYS A 24 2.94 2.56 1.85
N PRO A 25 3.13 3.88 1.98
CA PRO A 25 3.81 4.56 3.11
C PRO A 25 2.86 4.89 4.28
N PRO A 26 3.33 4.83 5.54
CA PRO A 26 2.51 5.16 6.71
C PRO A 26 1.96 6.59 6.64
N ASN A 27 0.73 6.78 7.11
CA ASN A 27 0.14 8.13 7.23
C ASN A 27 0.89 8.96 8.30
N HIS A 28 0.69 10.28 8.30
CA HIS A 28 1.42 11.18 9.21
C HIS A 28 1.17 10.85 10.69
N TYR A 29 -0.05 10.45 11.06
CA TYR A 29 -0.38 10.02 12.43
C TYR A 29 0.41 8.78 12.86
N ARG A 30 0.48 7.76 12.00
CA ARG A 30 1.23 6.53 12.26
C ARG A 30 2.73 6.77 12.33
N LEU A 31 3.28 7.71 11.55
CA LEU A 31 4.69 8.10 11.66
C LEU A 31 5.00 8.70 13.04
N LEU A 32 4.08 9.48 13.61
CA LEU A 32 4.24 10.05 14.97
C LEU A 32 3.88 9.05 16.08
N GLY A 33 3.31 7.88 15.72
CA GLY A 33 2.80 6.91 16.69
C GLY A 33 1.53 7.39 17.40
N LEU A 34 0.71 8.16 16.71
CA LEU A 34 -0.59 8.66 17.15
C LEU A 34 -1.73 7.86 16.50
N GLU A 35 -2.90 7.90 17.13
CA GLU A 35 -4.12 7.44 16.50
C GLU A 35 -4.56 8.41 15.37
N PRO A 36 -5.22 7.92 14.32
CA PRO A 36 -5.74 8.79 13.26
C PRO A 36 -6.70 9.84 13.83
N PHE A 37 -6.61 11.07 13.30
CA PHE A 37 -7.48 12.18 13.68
C PHE A 37 -7.29 12.67 15.13
N GLU A 38 -6.07 12.59 15.65
CA GLU A 38 -5.73 13.25 16.92
C GLU A 38 -5.93 14.77 16.80
N ASP A 39 -6.70 15.34 17.72
CA ASP A 39 -7.08 16.75 17.70
C ASP A 39 -6.24 17.63 18.64
N ASP A 40 -5.58 17.03 19.63
CA ASP A 40 -4.78 17.75 20.61
C ASP A 40 -3.39 18.10 20.05
N LEU A 41 -3.13 19.41 19.90
CA LEU A 41 -1.88 19.94 19.37
C LEU A 41 -0.68 19.67 20.29
N GLU A 42 -0.89 19.64 21.60
CA GLU A 42 0.15 19.36 22.59
C GLU A 42 0.57 17.89 22.51
N VAL A 43 -0.40 16.99 22.41
CA VAL A 43 -0.17 15.56 22.19
C VAL A 43 0.58 15.31 20.87
N ILE A 44 0.21 16.01 19.80
CA ILE A 44 0.89 15.92 18.51
C ILE A 44 2.34 16.40 18.60
N ALA A 45 2.58 17.54 19.26
CA ALA A 45 3.91 18.11 19.43
C ALA A 45 4.82 17.15 20.22
N GLU A 46 4.33 16.66 21.36
CA GLU A 46 5.07 15.79 22.27
C GLU A 46 5.38 14.44 21.60
N ALA A 47 4.40 13.84 20.91
CA ALA A 47 4.62 12.60 20.18
C ALA A 47 5.66 12.76 19.07
N ALA A 48 5.62 13.88 18.33
CA ALA A 48 6.61 14.17 17.31
C ALA A 48 8.02 14.36 17.89
N ASP A 49 8.15 15.10 18.99
CA ASP A 49 9.45 15.33 19.62
C ASP A 49 10.03 14.05 20.22
N ARG A 50 9.19 13.18 20.80
CA ARG A 50 9.58 11.84 21.24
C ARG A 50 10.13 10.99 20.09
N GLN A 51 9.41 10.93 18.96
CA GLN A 51 9.85 10.14 17.80
C GLN A 51 11.14 10.71 17.18
N MET A 52 11.22 12.02 16.99
CA MET A 52 12.41 12.68 16.45
C MET A 52 13.62 12.50 17.37
N GLY A 53 13.41 12.54 18.69
CA GLY A 53 14.44 12.24 19.69
C GLY A 53 14.99 10.83 19.56
N HIS A 54 14.10 9.83 19.41
CA HIS A 54 14.51 8.44 19.20
C HIS A 54 15.28 8.22 17.89
N ILE A 55 14.87 8.85 16.78
CA ILE A 55 15.60 8.71 15.51
C ILE A 55 16.96 9.43 15.55
N ARG A 56 17.07 10.56 16.26
CA ARG A 56 18.34 11.28 16.44
C ARG A 56 19.42 10.43 17.12
N THR A 57 19.06 9.48 18.00
CA THR A 57 20.07 8.58 18.59
C THR A 57 20.72 7.64 17.57
N HIS A 58 20.13 7.50 16.38
CA HIS A 58 20.65 6.69 15.28
C HIS A 58 21.35 7.52 14.18
N GLN A 59 21.45 8.85 14.32
CA GLN A 59 22.07 9.74 13.32
C GLN A 59 23.57 9.52 13.10
N SER A 60 24.31 9.03 14.10
CA SER A 60 25.76 8.84 14.00
C SER A 60 26.17 7.40 13.65
N GLY A 61 25.23 6.55 13.25
CA GLY A 61 25.46 5.13 12.95
C GLY A 61 25.54 4.77 11.46
N LYS A 62 25.64 3.46 11.17
CA LYS A 62 25.65 2.87 9.79
C LYS A 62 24.46 3.34 8.92
N TYR A 63 23.37 3.78 9.54
CA TYR A 63 22.13 4.20 8.88
C TYR A 63 21.87 5.72 8.97
N ALA A 64 22.92 6.53 9.12
CA ALA A 64 22.83 8.00 9.22
C ALA A 64 21.96 8.62 8.11
N GLU A 65 22.17 8.25 6.85
CA GLU A 65 21.37 8.75 5.72
C GLU A 65 19.88 8.41 5.84
N LEU A 66 19.54 7.19 6.28
CA LEU A 66 18.15 6.75 6.44
C LEU A 66 17.48 7.48 7.61
N SER A 67 18.21 7.65 8.72
CA SER A 67 17.71 8.42 9.87
C SER A 67 17.43 9.88 9.50
N GLN A 68 18.28 10.50 8.67
CA GLN A 68 18.06 11.86 8.21
C GLN A 68 16.84 11.99 7.30
N LYS A 69 16.63 11.02 6.40
CA LYS A 69 15.41 10.96 5.57
C LYS A 69 14.16 10.84 6.45
N LEU A 70 14.19 9.93 7.42
CA LEU A 70 13.06 9.73 8.34
C LEU A 70 12.79 10.96 9.20
N LEU A 71 13.83 11.66 9.67
CA LEU A 71 13.68 12.93 10.39
C LEU A 71 13.04 14.02 9.53
N ASN A 72 13.39 14.09 8.24
CA ASN A 72 12.76 15.02 7.32
C ASN A 72 11.27 14.70 7.11
N GLU A 73 10.91 13.41 7.05
CA GLU A 73 9.51 12.96 6.97
C GLU A 73 8.74 13.30 8.25
N LEU A 74 9.31 13.00 9.43
CA LEU A 74 8.72 13.34 10.73
C LEU A 74 8.54 14.86 10.89
N ALA A 75 9.51 15.66 10.43
CA ALA A 75 9.41 17.12 10.46
C ALA A 75 8.23 17.62 9.59
N ARG A 76 8.07 17.07 8.39
CA ARG A 76 6.94 17.39 7.50
C ARG A 76 5.61 17.00 8.15
N ALA A 77 5.55 15.83 8.79
CA ALA A 77 4.39 15.37 9.55
C ALA A 77 4.01 16.34 10.68
N LYS A 78 4.98 16.71 11.51
CA LYS A 78 4.81 17.66 12.61
C LYS A 78 4.25 19.00 12.10
N ILE A 79 4.86 19.58 11.06
CA ILE A 79 4.42 20.87 10.50
C ILE A 79 3.00 20.79 9.91
N CYS A 80 2.64 19.66 9.30
CA CYS A 80 1.32 19.45 8.73
C CYS A 80 0.25 19.36 9.82
N LEU A 81 0.50 18.56 10.85
CA LEU A 81 -0.47 18.25 11.91
C LEU A 81 -0.58 19.34 12.98
N LEU A 82 0.48 20.13 13.22
CA LEU A 82 0.44 21.26 14.15
C LEU A 82 -0.30 22.49 13.61
N ASN A 83 -0.54 22.58 12.30
CA ASN A 83 -1.29 23.68 11.72
C ASN A 83 -2.76 23.26 11.55
N PRO A 84 -3.73 23.84 12.29
CA PRO A 84 -5.12 23.40 12.28
C PRO A 84 -5.76 23.41 10.89
N LYS A 85 -5.43 24.40 10.05
CA LYS A 85 -5.95 24.48 8.67
C LYS A 85 -5.40 23.36 7.79
N ARG A 86 -4.11 23.05 7.91
CA ARG A 86 -3.46 22.00 7.13
C ARG A 86 -3.86 20.61 7.62
N ARG A 87 -4.00 20.44 8.93
CA ARG A 87 -4.52 19.23 9.57
C ARG A 87 -5.92 18.93 9.05
N SER A 88 -6.86 19.88 9.12
CA SER A 88 -8.23 19.67 8.64
C SER A 88 -8.28 19.25 7.17
N ALA A 89 -7.56 19.95 6.28
CA ALA A 89 -7.52 19.59 4.87
C ALA A 89 -6.87 18.21 4.62
N TYR A 90 -5.89 17.83 5.45
CA TYR A 90 -5.29 16.51 5.40
C TYR A 90 -6.23 15.43 5.95
N ASP A 91 -6.99 15.73 7.00
CA ASP A 91 -7.92 14.83 7.65
C ASP A 91 -9.12 14.51 6.78
N GLU A 92 -9.67 15.50 6.07
CA GLU A 92 -10.73 15.27 5.07
C GLU A 92 -10.26 14.27 4.01
N LYS A 93 -9.07 14.50 3.48
CA LYS A 93 -8.46 13.61 2.50
C LYS A 93 -8.15 12.22 3.07
N LEU A 94 -7.66 12.15 4.30
CA LEU A 94 -7.33 10.89 4.96
C LEU A 94 -8.60 10.10 5.31
N LYS A 95 -9.69 10.78 5.70
CA LYS A 95 -11.01 10.17 5.90
C LYS A 95 -11.51 9.56 4.61
N GLU A 96 -11.44 10.27 3.50
CA GLU A 96 -11.85 9.71 2.20
C GLU A 96 -11.01 8.47 1.83
N THR A 97 -9.68 8.53 1.96
CA THR A 97 -8.83 7.36 1.69
C THR A 97 -9.15 6.19 2.63
N LEU A 98 -9.32 6.44 3.93
CA LEU A 98 -9.60 5.39 4.94
C LEU A 98 -11.03 4.85 4.85
N GLU A 99 -12.02 5.68 4.53
CA GLU A 99 -13.39 5.25 4.29
C GLU A 99 -13.47 4.42 3.03
N VAL A 100 -12.75 4.77 1.96
CA VAL A 100 -12.71 3.92 0.77
C VAL A 100 -11.95 2.62 1.05
N GLU A 101 -10.85 2.64 1.82
CA GLU A 101 -10.20 1.40 2.29
C GLU A 101 -11.16 0.52 3.12
N LYS A 102 -11.95 1.11 4.01
CA LYS A 102 -12.94 0.42 4.86
C LYS A 102 -14.15 -0.08 4.08
N GLN A 103 -14.77 0.75 3.25
CA GLN A 103 -15.87 0.37 2.36
C GLN A 103 -15.41 -0.66 1.35
N GLY A 104 -14.13 -0.65 0.98
CA GLY A 104 -13.55 -1.72 0.22
C GLY A 104 -13.49 -3.04 1.00
N THR A 105 -12.97 -3.02 2.21
CA THR A 105 -12.97 -4.23 3.06
C THR A 105 -14.39 -4.70 3.40
N ASP A 106 -15.33 -3.78 3.65
CA ASP A 106 -16.71 -4.09 4.00
C ASP A 106 -17.50 -4.55 2.77
N ALA A 107 -17.35 -3.95 1.59
CA ALA A 107 -17.95 -4.46 0.35
C ALA A 107 -17.42 -5.86 0.00
N TYR A 108 -16.15 -6.16 0.33
CA TYR A 108 -15.60 -7.50 0.21
C TYR A 108 -16.18 -8.48 1.27
N LEU A 109 -16.44 -8.01 2.49
CA LEU A 109 -17.05 -8.83 3.56
C LEU A 109 -18.57 -9.01 3.40
N GLU A 110 -19.26 -8.03 2.82
CA GLU A 110 -20.71 -8.01 2.57
C GLU A 110 -21.07 -8.74 1.26
N ALA A 111 -20.16 -8.77 0.28
CA ALA A 111 -20.28 -9.62 -0.91
C ALA A 111 -19.92 -11.10 -0.65
N LEU A 112 -19.58 -11.49 0.59
CA LEU A 112 -19.55 -12.90 0.97
C LEU A 112 -21.00 -13.41 1.08
N PRO A 113 -21.40 -14.47 0.34
CA PRO A 113 -22.67 -15.10 0.60
C PRO A 113 -22.59 -15.77 1.98
N LEU A 114 -23.23 -15.18 2.98
CA LEU A 114 -23.65 -15.90 4.19
C LEU A 114 -24.82 -16.82 3.81
N THR A 115 -24.54 -17.92 3.12
CA THR A 115 -25.48 -19.03 3.10
C THR A 115 -25.18 -19.91 4.31
N ALA A 116 -25.79 -19.52 5.43
CA ALA A 116 -26.08 -20.46 6.48
C ALA A 116 -27.08 -21.49 5.94
N THR A 117 -26.61 -22.70 5.63
CA THR A 117 -27.32 -23.98 5.81
C THR A 117 -26.47 -25.07 5.18
N ASP A 118 -25.77 -25.83 6.03
CA ASP A 118 -25.65 -27.29 5.89
C ASP A 118 -25.58 -27.84 7.33
N ARG A 119 -26.73 -27.80 8.01
CA ARG A 119 -27.04 -28.79 9.04
C ARG A 119 -27.52 -30.03 8.30
N GLU A 120 -26.60 -30.81 7.78
CA GLU A 120 -26.87 -32.21 7.43
C GLU A 120 -25.73 -33.09 7.94
N SER A 121 -26.00 -33.67 9.11
CA SER A 121 -25.83 -35.08 9.41
C SER A 121 -24.57 -35.76 8.87
N VAL A 122 -23.51 -35.77 9.68
CA VAL A 122 -22.54 -36.88 9.63
C VAL A 122 -22.77 -37.76 10.84
N GLU A 123 -23.47 -38.86 10.61
CA GLU A 123 -23.55 -40.00 11.52
C GLU A 123 -22.15 -40.40 11.99
N ALA A 124 -22.01 -40.57 13.30
CA ALA A 124 -20.88 -41.26 13.87
C ALA A 124 -20.91 -42.75 13.48
N PRO A 125 -19.80 -43.36 13.07
CA PRO A 125 -19.55 -44.76 13.36
C PRO A 125 -18.63 -44.85 14.57
N ASN A 126 -19.22 -45.37 15.64
CA ASN A 126 -18.59 -45.72 16.89
C ASN A 126 -17.67 -46.94 16.68
N ARG A 127 -16.36 -46.83 16.98
CA ARG A 127 -15.54 -47.94 17.50
C ARG A 127 -14.17 -47.49 18.04
N SER A 128 -14.15 -47.21 19.34
CA SER A 128 -13.33 -47.88 20.35
C SER A 128 -11.91 -48.38 19.99
N MET A 129 -10.94 -47.75 20.67
CA MET A 129 -9.86 -48.35 21.47
C MET A 129 -8.43 -48.55 20.91
N LEU A 130 -7.51 -47.94 21.69
CA LEU A 130 -6.23 -48.43 22.21
C LEU A 130 -4.97 -48.42 21.31
N SER A 131 -4.04 -47.55 21.75
CA SER A 131 -2.63 -47.82 22.07
C SER A 131 -1.59 -47.84 20.95
N THR A 132 -0.43 -47.28 21.33
CA THR A 132 0.95 -47.53 20.86
C THR A 132 1.51 -46.65 19.73
N SER A 133 2.22 -45.58 20.11
CA SER A 133 3.41 -45.06 19.39
C SER A 133 4.41 -46.21 19.16
N PRO A 134 5.29 -46.26 18.12
CA PRO A 134 6.18 -45.17 17.68
C PRO A 134 6.61 -45.17 16.18
N ARG A 135 7.20 -44.08 15.65
CA ARG A 135 8.42 -44.12 14.79
C ARG A 135 8.82 -42.74 14.23
N LEU A 136 10.11 -42.43 14.35
CA LEU A 136 10.86 -41.61 13.40
C LEU A 136 10.92 -42.33 12.04
N THR A 137 10.73 -41.62 10.92
CA THR A 137 11.76 -41.34 9.90
C THR A 137 11.17 -40.52 8.75
N SER A 138 12.02 -39.66 8.22
CA SER A 138 11.88 -38.73 7.09
C SER A 138 11.51 -39.35 5.74
N SER A 139 10.80 -38.53 4.94
CA SER A 139 10.61 -38.58 3.47
C SER A 139 9.25 -39.10 2.99
N GLU A 140 8.65 -38.33 2.07
CA GLU A 140 7.42 -38.56 1.26
C GLU A 140 6.10 -38.06 1.88
N MET A 141 5.62 -36.89 1.42
CA MET A 141 4.21 -36.42 1.17
C MET A 141 4.34 -34.93 0.78
N GLU A 142 4.54 -34.57 -0.49
CA GLU A 142 3.53 -34.44 -1.55
C GLU A 142 2.16 -33.90 -1.07
N GLU A 143 1.91 -32.67 -1.53
CA GLU A 143 0.64 -32.07 -1.95
C GLU A 143 -0.66 -32.70 -1.42
N ASP A 144 -1.36 -31.97 -0.54
CA ASP A 144 -2.79 -31.67 -0.68
C ASP A 144 -3.34 -31.07 0.62
N PHE A 145 -3.26 -29.74 0.71
CA PHE A 145 -4.14 -29.00 1.62
C PHE A 145 -4.76 -27.83 0.86
N GLU A 146 -5.38 -28.13 -0.29
CA GLU A 146 -6.38 -27.25 -0.89
C GLU A 146 -7.69 -27.34 -0.08
N GLY A 147 -7.65 -26.77 1.12
CA GLY A 147 -8.84 -26.12 1.64
C GLY A 147 -9.19 -25.01 0.64
N ARG A 148 -10.20 -25.25 -0.20
CA ARG A 148 -10.79 -24.28 -1.15
C ARG A 148 -11.27 -23.03 -0.39
N THR A 149 -10.33 -22.16 -0.04
CA THR A 149 -10.60 -20.75 0.14
C THR A 149 -10.98 -20.26 -1.27
N ARG A 150 -12.26 -19.94 -1.48
CA ARG A 150 -12.70 -19.26 -2.71
C ARG A 150 -11.78 -18.06 -2.88
N ARG A 151 -10.91 -18.10 -3.91
CA ARG A 151 -9.91 -17.07 -4.15
C ARG A 151 -10.66 -15.73 -4.26
N PRO A 152 -10.23 -14.66 -3.55
CA PRO A 152 -10.79 -13.34 -3.78
C PRO A 152 -10.71 -13.05 -5.28
N SER A 153 -11.83 -12.65 -5.85
CA SER A 153 -11.95 -12.33 -7.26
C SER A 153 -10.84 -11.33 -7.63
N PRO A 154 -10.01 -11.62 -8.64
CA PRO A 154 -8.82 -10.82 -8.90
C PRO A 154 -9.25 -9.49 -9.50
N LEU A 155 -9.21 -8.45 -8.67
CA LEU A 155 -9.21 -7.08 -9.18
C LEU A 155 -8.10 -6.93 -10.19
N THR A 156 -8.48 -6.60 -11.42
CA THR A 156 -7.54 -6.33 -12.51
C THR A 156 -7.55 -4.84 -12.78
N ILE A 157 -6.40 -4.20 -12.57
CA ILE A 157 -6.15 -2.84 -13.02
C ILE A 157 -5.32 -2.87 -14.30
N GLN A 158 -5.74 -2.10 -15.29
CA GLN A 158 -4.99 -1.83 -16.50
C GLN A 158 -4.77 -0.33 -16.62
N LEU A 159 -3.51 0.04 -16.88
CA LEU A 159 -3.12 1.39 -17.23
C LEU A 159 -2.79 1.40 -18.71
N THR A 160 -3.32 2.37 -19.45
CA THR A 160 -3.01 2.55 -20.86
C THR A 160 -2.65 4.00 -21.12
N VAL A 161 -1.47 4.25 -21.68
CA VAL A 161 -1.06 5.59 -22.10
C VAL A 161 -1.86 5.97 -23.35
N THR A 162 -2.75 6.95 -23.21
CA THR A 162 -3.60 7.43 -24.30
C THR A 162 -3.04 8.65 -25.01
N GLN A 163 -2.11 9.38 -24.38
CA GLN A 163 -1.39 10.50 -24.98
C GLN A 163 0.00 10.61 -24.36
N GLY A 164 0.96 11.10 -25.14
CA GLY A 164 2.34 11.37 -24.71
C GLY A 164 3.37 10.62 -25.54
N PRO A 165 4.67 10.78 -25.22
CA PRO A 165 5.76 10.14 -25.96
C PRO A 165 5.67 8.61 -25.99
N ASP A 166 5.14 8.01 -24.92
CA ASP A 166 4.96 6.57 -24.76
C ASP A 166 3.51 6.11 -25.10
N GLU A 167 2.81 6.80 -26.01
CA GLU A 167 1.42 6.48 -26.39
C GLU A 167 1.27 5.02 -26.85
N GLY A 168 0.22 4.35 -26.35
CA GLY A 168 -0.05 2.93 -26.62
C GLY A 168 0.61 1.97 -25.63
N ALA A 169 1.54 2.43 -24.79
CA ALA A 169 2.08 1.60 -23.71
C ALA A 169 0.97 1.21 -22.73
N SER A 170 0.96 -0.05 -22.29
CA SER A 170 -0.02 -0.53 -21.32
C SER A 170 0.60 -1.45 -20.27
N TYR A 171 0.00 -1.42 -19.09
CA TYR A 171 0.42 -2.21 -17.96
C TYR A 171 -0.77 -2.83 -17.25
N ARG A 172 -0.73 -4.14 -17.03
CA ARG A 172 -1.82 -4.88 -16.38
C ARG A 172 -1.35 -5.53 -15.09
N CYS A 173 -2.13 -5.39 -14.03
CA CYS A 173 -1.90 -6.05 -12.75
C CYS A 173 -3.20 -6.63 -12.19
N SER A 174 -3.21 -7.92 -11.87
CA SER A 174 -4.34 -8.64 -11.26
C SER A 174 -4.05 -9.14 -9.83
N ARG A 175 -2.86 -8.83 -9.29
CA ARG A 175 -2.42 -9.27 -7.97
C ARG A 175 -2.35 -8.09 -7.01
N ARG A 176 -2.57 -8.36 -5.72
CA ARG A 176 -2.28 -7.41 -4.65
C ARG A 176 -0.78 -7.10 -4.66
N LYS A 177 -0.41 -5.92 -5.15
CA LYS A 177 0.97 -5.42 -5.13
C LYS A 177 1.00 -3.90 -5.16
N SER A 178 2.13 -3.34 -4.73
CA SER A 178 2.50 -1.97 -5.03
C SER A 178 3.42 -1.98 -6.24
N PHE A 179 3.18 -1.09 -7.20
CA PHE A 179 4.02 -0.95 -8.37
C PHE A 179 4.29 0.52 -8.71
N THR A 180 5.43 0.75 -9.35
CA THR A 180 5.97 2.07 -9.66
C THR A 180 5.75 2.43 -11.12
N VAL A 181 5.45 3.70 -11.38
CA VAL A 181 5.33 4.24 -12.74
C VAL A 181 6.27 5.43 -12.89
N GLY A 182 7.03 5.49 -13.97
CA GLY A 182 7.94 6.59 -14.27
C GLY A 182 8.90 6.27 -15.41
N ARG A 183 9.79 7.21 -15.73
CA ARG A 183 10.71 7.05 -16.87
C ARG A 183 11.86 6.07 -16.66
N SER A 184 12.09 5.62 -15.43
CA SER A 184 13.22 4.72 -15.17
C SER A 184 12.90 3.33 -15.67
N GLU A 185 13.87 2.64 -16.28
CA GLU A 185 13.76 1.21 -16.62
C GLU A 185 13.58 0.30 -15.39
N GLN A 186 13.88 0.84 -14.20
CA GLN A 186 13.67 0.18 -12.91
C GLN A 186 12.23 0.29 -12.40
N ALA A 187 11.38 1.11 -13.04
CA ALA A 187 9.98 1.19 -12.70
C ALA A 187 9.22 -0.03 -13.24
N ASP A 188 8.23 -0.52 -12.49
CA ASP A 188 7.39 -1.64 -12.92
C ASP A 188 6.65 -1.34 -14.23
N PHE A 189 6.17 -0.09 -14.37
CA PHE A 189 5.68 0.45 -15.62
C PHE A 189 6.61 1.59 -16.05
N SER A 190 7.54 1.25 -16.94
CA SER A 190 8.53 2.19 -17.46
C SER A 190 8.00 2.93 -18.68
N LEU A 191 8.17 4.26 -18.67
CA LEU A 191 7.80 5.19 -19.76
C LEU A 191 9.03 6.04 -20.14
N PRO A 192 10.04 5.44 -20.79
CA PRO A 192 11.35 6.06 -20.96
C PRO A 192 11.37 7.23 -21.95
N GLU A 193 10.42 7.31 -22.89
CA GLU A 193 10.40 8.34 -23.92
C GLU A 193 10.00 9.72 -23.37
N ASP A 194 9.18 9.77 -22.31
CA ASP A 194 8.83 11.02 -21.66
C ASP A 194 9.93 11.50 -20.68
N LEU A 195 10.84 12.32 -21.21
CA LEU A 195 11.90 12.98 -20.42
C LEU A 195 11.37 13.94 -19.35
N THR A 196 10.13 14.40 -19.47
CA THR A 196 9.48 15.28 -18.48
C THR A 196 9.01 14.50 -17.25
N LEU A 197 8.84 13.18 -17.36
CA LEU A 197 8.56 12.31 -16.23
C LEU A 197 9.76 12.19 -15.30
N SER A 198 9.47 12.11 -14.01
CA SER A 198 10.46 11.72 -13.02
C SER A 198 10.77 10.22 -13.13
N ARG A 199 11.97 9.83 -12.68
CA ARG A 199 12.42 8.41 -12.68
C ARG A 199 11.38 7.49 -12.04
N VAL A 200 10.86 7.92 -10.89
CA VAL A 200 9.67 7.36 -10.24
C VAL A 200 8.70 8.51 -10.05
N GLN A 201 7.66 8.56 -10.88
CA GLN A 201 6.70 9.66 -10.88
C GLN A 201 5.63 9.44 -9.80
N PHE A 202 5.05 8.25 -9.77
CA PHE A 202 4.05 7.86 -8.77
C PHE A 202 4.08 6.34 -8.56
N THR A 203 3.42 5.89 -7.50
CA THR A 203 3.14 4.48 -7.21
C THR A 203 1.65 4.23 -7.26
N ILE A 204 1.26 3.03 -7.69
CA ILE A 204 -0.09 2.52 -7.50
C ILE A 204 -0.02 1.31 -6.58
N ARG A 205 -0.82 1.37 -5.53
CA ARG A 205 -1.02 0.29 -4.59
C ARG A 205 -2.36 -0.38 -4.90
N VAL A 206 -2.29 -1.62 -5.37
CA VAL A 206 -3.46 -2.48 -5.59
C VAL A 206 -3.69 -3.26 -4.29
N ASN A 207 -4.69 -2.85 -3.51
CA ASN A 207 -5.12 -3.54 -2.30
C ASN A 207 -6.63 -3.80 -2.40
N PRO A 208 -7.04 -4.92 -3.02
CA PRO A 208 -8.44 -5.19 -3.29
C PRO A 208 -9.36 -4.94 -2.09
N PRO A 209 -10.48 -4.21 -2.28
CA PRO A 209 -11.00 -3.75 -3.56
C PRO A 209 -10.50 -2.37 -4.03
N VAL A 210 -9.53 -1.76 -3.33
CA VAL A 210 -9.11 -0.38 -3.55
C VAL A 210 -7.79 -0.31 -4.30
N CYS A 211 -7.69 0.64 -5.23
CA CYS A 211 -6.45 1.05 -5.86
C CYS A 211 -6.11 2.47 -5.42
N ILE A 212 -4.92 2.70 -4.88
CA ILE A 212 -4.49 4.04 -4.42
C ILE A 212 -3.29 4.48 -5.24
N LEU A 213 -3.40 5.63 -5.89
CA LEU A 213 -2.28 6.34 -6.50
C LEU A 213 -1.60 7.23 -5.46
N ARG A 214 -0.27 7.24 -5.46
CA ARG A 214 0.52 8.17 -4.65
C ARG A 214 1.64 8.79 -5.47
N HIS A 215 1.67 10.11 -5.52
CA HIS A 215 2.72 10.85 -6.18
C HIS A 215 4.03 10.77 -5.39
N MET A 216 5.15 10.47 -6.08
CA MET A 216 6.44 10.23 -5.43
C MET A 216 7.57 11.15 -5.89
N SER A 217 7.32 12.04 -6.86
CA SER A 217 8.33 13.00 -7.28
C SER A 217 8.35 14.27 -6.42
N ASP A 218 9.45 15.00 -6.44
CA ASP A 218 9.58 16.26 -5.70
C ASP A 218 8.70 17.38 -6.28
N ARG A 219 8.35 17.29 -7.57
CA ARG A 219 7.48 18.25 -8.25
C ARG A 219 6.08 17.67 -8.35
N LYS A 220 5.11 18.24 -7.65
CA LYS A 220 3.70 17.81 -7.71
C LYS A 220 3.14 18.05 -9.12
N THR A 221 3.35 17.10 -10.02
CA THR A 221 2.98 17.13 -11.45
C THR A 221 2.08 15.97 -11.85
N THR A 222 1.63 15.15 -10.89
CA THR A 222 0.62 14.14 -11.16
C THR A 222 -0.77 14.69 -10.88
N GLN A 223 -1.65 14.59 -11.86
CA GLN A 223 -3.05 14.96 -11.77
C GLN A 223 -3.93 13.72 -11.94
N LEU A 224 -5.04 13.67 -11.22
CA LEU A 224 -6.10 12.69 -11.41
C LEU A 224 -7.37 13.47 -11.79
N ASN A 225 -7.94 13.21 -12.96
CA ASN A 225 -9.10 13.92 -13.48
C ASN A 225 -8.93 15.46 -13.40
N GLU A 226 -7.78 15.97 -13.86
CA GLU A 226 -7.39 17.40 -13.85
C GLU A 226 -7.05 18.00 -12.46
N GLU A 227 -7.14 17.22 -11.38
CA GLU A 227 -6.78 17.67 -10.03
C GLU A 227 -5.37 17.23 -9.62
N LEU A 228 -4.53 18.16 -9.14
CA LEU A 228 -3.19 17.83 -8.61
C LEU A 228 -3.25 17.01 -7.32
N VAL A 229 -2.90 15.74 -7.40
CA VAL A 229 -2.97 14.80 -6.28
C VAL A 229 -1.59 14.41 -5.75
N SER A 230 -1.47 14.36 -4.42
CA SER A 230 -0.33 13.70 -3.75
C SER A 230 -0.64 12.24 -3.44
N GLU A 231 -1.91 11.92 -3.24
CA GLU A 231 -2.47 10.61 -2.97
C GLU A 231 -3.94 10.65 -3.41
N ALA A 232 -4.48 9.61 -4.02
CA ALA A 232 -5.88 9.55 -4.44
C ALA A 232 -6.31 8.09 -4.66
N VAL A 233 -7.58 7.81 -4.43
CA VAL A 233 -8.19 6.53 -4.79
C VAL A 233 -8.51 6.54 -6.28
N LEU A 234 -8.16 5.45 -6.96
CA LEU A 234 -8.46 5.23 -8.37
C LEU A 234 -9.79 4.49 -8.52
N LYS A 235 -10.57 4.94 -9.49
CA LYS A 235 -11.83 4.34 -9.95
C LYS A 235 -11.67 3.86 -11.40
N ASP A 236 -12.60 3.01 -11.81
CA ASP A 236 -12.68 2.62 -13.22
C ASP A 236 -12.97 3.83 -14.10
N GLY A 237 -12.19 4.00 -15.17
CA GLY A 237 -12.31 5.12 -16.11
C GLY A 237 -11.52 6.38 -15.75
N ASP A 238 -10.82 6.41 -14.61
CA ASP A 238 -10.03 7.57 -14.19
C ASP A 238 -8.91 7.90 -15.19
N ILE A 239 -8.57 9.19 -15.28
CA ILE A 239 -7.50 9.70 -16.13
C ILE A 239 -6.39 10.28 -15.24
N ILE A 240 -5.20 9.70 -15.35
CA ILE A 240 -3.99 10.17 -14.68
C ILE A 240 -3.14 10.95 -15.68
N GLN A 241 -2.91 12.23 -15.44
CA GLN A 241 -1.89 12.98 -16.16
C GLN A 241 -0.60 12.98 -15.34
N ALA A 242 0.49 12.58 -15.98
CA ALA A 242 1.80 12.43 -15.37
C ALA A 242 2.84 13.27 -16.15
N GLY A 243 3.66 14.05 -15.44
CA GLY A 243 4.62 14.92 -16.10
C GLY A 243 3.91 16.06 -16.84
N GLN A 244 4.43 16.45 -18.02
CA GLN A 244 3.82 17.52 -18.81
C GLN A 244 2.88 17.01 -19.90
N GLN A 245 3.10 15.80 -20.42
CA GLN A 245 2.46 15.34 -21.66
C GLN A 245 1.84 13.95 -21.56
N THR A 246 2.26 13.11 -20.61
CA THR A 246 1.75 11.74 -20.50
C THR A 246 0.37 11.71 -19.87
N VAL A 247 -0.60 11.13 -20.57
CA VAL A 247 -1.97 10.87 -20.09
C VAL A 247 -2.20 9.37 -20.08
N ILE A 248 -2.64 8.85 -18.94
CA ILE A 248 -2.82 7.43 -18.68
C ILE A 248 -4.27 7.22 -18.27
N ARG A 249 -4.97 6.35 -19.00
CA ARG A 249 -6.31 5.90 -18.64
C ARG A 249 -6.23 4.68 -17.72
N VAL A 250 -7.05 4.69 -16.68
CA VAL A 250 -7.17 3.60 -15.71
C VAL A 250 -8.45 2.81 -16.00
N GLU A 251 -8.32 1.50 -16.14
CA GLU A 251 -9.43 0.56 -16.24
C GLU A 251 -9.35 -0.42 -15.07
N ILE A 252 -10.41 -0.51 -14.27
CA ILE A 252 -10.48 -1.38 -13.09
C ILE A 252 -11.65 -2.34 -13.25
N SER A 253 -11.34 -3.62 -13.45
CA SER A 253 -12.34 -4.68 -13.58
C SER A 253 -12.32 -5.61 -12.37
N GLN A 254 -13.50 -5.78 -11.76
CA GLN A 254 -13.76 -6.82 -10.77
C GLN A 254 -14.52 -7.95 -11.46
N LEU A 255 -13.87 -9.09 -11.71
CA LEU A 255 -14.59 -10.29 -12.12
C LEU A 255 -15.38 -10.79 -10.90
N LEU A 256 -16.68 -10.48 -10.83
CA LEU A 256 -17.57 -11.14 -9.87
C LEU A 256 -17.53 -12.65 -10.18
N PRO A 257 -17.28 -13.52 -9.19
CA PRO A 257 -17.33 -14.96 -9.43
C PRO A 257 -18.74 -15.34 -9.88
N SER A 258 -18.83 -16.03 -11.03
CA SER A 258 -20.07 -16.57 -11.57
C SER A 258 -20.63 -17.69 -10.71
#